data_AF-A0A7S2KN48-F1
#
_entry.id   AF-A0A7S2KN48-F1
#
_cell.length_a   1.000
_cell.length_b   1.000
_cell.length_c   1.000
_cell.angle_alpha   90.00
_cell.angle_beta   90.00
_cell.angle_gamma   90.00
#
_symmetry.space_group_name_H-M   'P 1'
#
loop_
_entity.id
_entity.type
_entity.pdbx_description
1 polymer ?
#
loop_
_entity_poly.entity_id
_entity_poly.type
_entity_poly.pdbx_seq_one_letter_code
_entity_poly.pdbx_strand_id
1 'polypeptide(L)'
;NDGSGGIYSLALVYVAEEKRRAAQDIVDSKLRSMDAKPITRDLLVRRLLRWFKGGFFKWTAVRCERCNANTQAAGACRANIAEMAWGAGIVELHRCVNPTCQHTTRFPRYNHPSKLMETRMGRCGEFANA
;
A
#
# COMPACT_ATOMS: atom_id res chain seq x y z
N ASN A 1 -14.11 30.32 32.62
CA ASN A 1 -15.07 29.20 32.42
C ASN A 1 -15.80 29.57 31.15
N ASP A 2 -15.12 29.37 30.01
CA ASP A 2 -15.32 30.19 28.82
C ASP A 2 -16.12 29.43 27.76
N GLY A 3 -17.36 29.87 27.55
CA GLY A 3 -18.31 29.35 26.54
C GLY A 3 -17.90 29.59 25.08
N SER A 4 -16.64 29.92 24.80
CA SER A 4 -16.10 30.10 23.46
C SER A 4 -15.84 28.78 22.73
N GLY A 5 -15.57 27.69 23.47
CA GLY A 5 -15.24 26.38 22.87
C GLY A 5 -16.37 25.74 22.05
N GLY A 6 -17.63 26.04 22.37
CA GLY A 6 -18.79 25.47 21.68
C GLY A 6 -19.00 26.03 20.27
N ILE A 7 -18.85 27.34 20.09
CA ILE A 7 -19.09 28.01 18.80
C ILE A 7 -18.01 27.62 17.79
N TYR A 8 -16.74 27.54 18.22
CA TYR A 8 -15.66 27.05 17.37
C TYR A 8 -15.87 25.58 16.97
N SER A 9 -16.36 24.73 17.88
CA SER A 9 -16.66 23.33 17.58
C SER A 9 -17.79 23.19 16.55
N LEU A 10 -18.88 23.94 16.72
CA LEU A 10 -19.99 23.99 15.75
C LEU A 10 -19.55 24.51 14.38
N ALA A 11 -18.71 25.55 14.35
CA ALA A 11 -18.17 26.08 13.09
C ALA A 11 -17.28 25.04 12.37
N LEU A 12 -16.47 24.27 13.11
CA LEU A 12 -15.65 23.21 12.52
C LEU A 12 -16.48 22.05 11.98
N VAL A 13 -17.53 21.64 12.69
CA VAL A 13 -18.47 20.61 12.22
C VAL A 13 -19.17 21.08 10.95
N TYR A 14 -19.69 22.31 10.93
CA TYR A 14 -20.31 22.89 9.74
C TYR A 14 -19.36 22.94 8.55
N VAL A 15 -18.12 23.42 8.74
CA VAL A 15 -17.12 23.45 7.68
C VAL A 15 -16.77 22.04 7.18
N ALA A 16 -16.73 21.04 8.07
CA ALA A 16 -16.48 19.65 7.68
C ALA A 16 -17.67 19.04 6.91
N GLU A 17 -18.90 19.37 7.28
CA GLU A 17 -20.12 18.96 6.60
C GLU A 17 -20.24 19.60 5.21
N GLU A 18 -19.96 20.90 5.09
CA GLU A 18 -19.94 21.61 3.80
C GLU A 18 -18.86 21.06 2.88
N LYS A 19 -17.66 20.77 3.40
CA LYS A 19 -16.61 20.09 2.63
C LYS A 19 -17.04 18.69 2.18
N ARG A 20 -17.77 17.96 3.01
CA ARG A 20 -18.33 16.64 2.65
C ARG A 20 -19.38 16.75 1.56
N ARG A 21 -20.32 17.69 1.68
CA ARG A 21 -21.37 17.94 0.68
C ARG A 21 -20.76 18.32 -0.67
N ALA A 22 -19.83 19.27 -0.67
CA ALA A 22 -19.11 19.67 -1.88
C ALA A 22 -18.34 18.50 -2.53
N ALA A 23 -17.70 17.64 -1.73
CA ALA A 23 -17.03 16.45 -2.24
C ALA A 23 -18.02 15.43 -2.83
N GLN A 24 -19.19 15.25 -2.20
CA GLN A 24 -20.24 14.36 -2.67
C GLN A 24 -20.84 14.85 -3.99
N ASP A 25 -21.13 16.15 -4.11
CA ASP A 25 -21.65 16.75 -5.34
C ASP A 25 -20.68 16.60 -6.52
N ILE A 26 -19.37 16.71 -6.27
CA ILE A 26 -18.34 16.46 -7.30
C ILE A 26 -18.38 15.00 -7.76
N VAL A 27 -18.49 14.05 -6.84
CA VAL A 27 -18.57 12.62 -7.16
C VAL A 27 -19.84 12.33 -7.94
N ASP A 28 -20.99 12.83 -7.49
CA ASP A 28 -22.29 12.60 -8.10
C ASP A 28 -22.40 13.26 -9.49
N SER A 29 -21.90 14.49 -9.64
CA SER A 29 -21.79 15.16 -10.94
C SER A 29 -20.90 14.39 -11.91
N LYS A 30 -19.77 13.86 -11.42
CA LYS A 30 -18.90 12.99 -12.22
C LYS A 30 -19.60 11.69 -12.61
N LEU A 31 -20.35 11.08 -11.70
CA LEU A 31 -21.14 9.87 -11.95
C LEU A 31 -22.23 10.11 -13.00
N ARG A 32 -22.92 11.25 -12.93
CA ARG A 32 -23.98 11.66 -13.90
C ARG A 32 -23.39 12.02 -15.27
N SER A 33 -22.25 12.71 -15.31
CA SER A 33 -21.53 12.99 -16.57
C SER A 33 -20.96 11.72 -17.22
N MET A 34 -20.77 10.68 -16.43
CA MET A 34 -20.50 9.33 -16.89
C MET A 34 -21.82 8.61 -17.18
N ASP A 35 -22.68 9.14 -18.08
CA ASP A 35 -23.72 8.35 -18.74
C ASP A 35 -23.05 7.10 -19.33
N ALA A 36 -23.12 6.03 -18.55
CA ALA A 36 -22.05 5.05 -18.50
C ALA A 36 -22.30 4.05 -19.60
N LYS A 37 -21.43 4.04 -20.61
CA LYS A 37 -21.14 2.77 -21.29
C LYS A 37 -20.94 1.73 -20.19
N PRO A 38 -21.67 0.61 -20.21
CA PRO A 38 -21.50 -0.44 -19.21
C PRO A 38 -20.01 -0.73 -19.12
N ILE A 39 -19.48 -0.78 -17.89
CA ILE A 39 -18.05 -1.04 -17.69
C ILE A 39 -17.81 -2.42 -18.29
N THR A 40 -17.21 -2.43 -19.48
CA THR A 40 -16.84 -3.67 -20.13
C THR A 40 -15.80 -4.35 -19.25
N ARG A 41 -15.73 -5.68 -19.35
CA ARG A 41 -14.69 -6.46 -18.69
C ARG A 41 -13.29 -5.86 -18.93
N ASP A 42 -13.02 -5.42 -20.15
CA ASP A 42 -11.75 -4.81 -20.52
C ASP A 42 -11.52 -3.46 -19.83
N LEU A 43 -12.55 -2.63 -19.72
CA LEU A 43 -12.45 -1.35 -19.01
C LEU A 43 -12.21 -1.59 -17.51
N LEU A 44 -12.86 -2.60 -16.92
CA LEU A 44 -12.65 -3.00 -15.53
C LEU A 44 -11.21 -3.47 -15.32
N VAL A 45 -10.73 -4.41 -16.14
CA VAL A 45 -9.35 -4.94 -16.05
C VAL A 45 -8.32 -3.82 -16.21
N ARG A 46 -8.50 -2.91 -17.18
CA ARG A 46 -7.58 -1.76 -17.36
C ARG A 46 -7.56 -0.82 -16.16
N ARG A 47 -8.72 -0.55 -15.55
CA ARG A 47 -8.82 0.28 -14.34
C ARG A 47 -8.16 -0.42 -13.15
N LEU A 48 -8.43 -1.71 -12.98
CA LEU A 48 -7.85 -2.53 -11.91
C LEU A 48 -6.33 -2.59 -12.04
N LEU A 49 -5.79 -2.90 -13.21
CA LEU A 49 -4.33 -2.93 -13.44
C LEU A 49 -3.67 -1.58 -13.18
N ARG A 50 -4.32 -0.48 -13.55
CA ARG A 50 -3.81 0.87 -13.28
C ARG A 50 -3.76 1.16 -11.79
N TRP A 51 -4.83 0.85 -11.05
CA TRP A 51 -4.86 1.00 -9.61
C TRP A 51 -3.83 0.08 -8.93
N PHE A 52 -3.75 -1.16 -9.39
CA PHE A 52 -2.87 -2.18 -8.84
C PHE A 52 -1.40 -1.76 -8.99
N LYS A 53 -0.97 -1.40 -10.20
CA LYS A 53 0.40 -0.96 -10.49
C LYS A 53 0.72 0.44 -9.94
N GLY A 54 -0.25 1.35 -9.95
CA GLY A 54 -0.03 2.77 -9.65
C GLY A 54 -0.13 3.14 -8.18
N GLY A 55 -0.85 2.36 -7.36
CA GLY A 55 -1.11 2.74 -5.97
C GLY A 55 -1.15 1.57 -4.99
N PHE A 56 -1.63 0.40 -5.40
CA PHE A 56 -1.77 -0.73 -4.47
C PHE A 56 -0.46 -1.48 -4.25
N PHE A 57 0.12 -2.06 -5.31
CA PHE A 57 1.28 -2.93 -5.23
C PHE A 57 2.55 -2.21 -5.68
N LYS A 58 3.58 -2.22 -4.84
CA LYS A 58 4.82 -1.47 -5.06
C LYS A 58 5.96 -2.40 -5.47
N TRP A 59 6.69 -1.99 -6.49
CA TRP A 59 7.99 -2.59 -6.77
C TRP A 59 8.91 -2.36 -5.58
N THR A 60 9.50 -3.43 -5.05
CA THR A 60 10.32 -3.33 -3.83
C THR A 60 11.80 -3.24 -4.13
N ALA A 61 12.41 -2.15 -3.66
CA ALA A 61 13.81 -2.10 -3.30
C ALA A 61 13.85 -2.21 -1.77
N VAL A 62 14.39 -3.31 -1.25
CA VAL A 62 14.39 -3.59 0.19
C VAL A 62 15.05 -2.42 0.92
N ARG A 63 14.37 -1.88 1.94
CA ARG A 63 14.86 -0.80 2.79
C ARG A 63 15.12 -1.35 4.18
N CYS A 64 16.05 -0.73 4.90
CA CYS A 64 16.33 -1.12 6.27
C CYS A 64 15.11 -0.91 7.15
N GLU A 65 14.64 -1.96 7.84
CA GLU A 65 13.50 -1.91 8.76
C GLU A 65 13.69 -0.93 9.93
N ARG A 66 14.94 -0.61 10.30
CA ARG A 66 15.25 0.26 11.44
C ARG A 66 15.40 1.73 11.08
N CYS A 67 16.05 2.04 9.96
CA CYS A 67 16.41 3.41 9.60
C CYS A 67 15.97 3.83 8.19
N ASN A 68 15.29 2.95 7.46
CA ASN A 68 14.78 3.16 6.10
C ASN A 68 15.85 3.52 5.04
N ALA A 69 17.13 3.45 5.39
CA ALA A 69 18.24 3.61 4.47
C ALA A 69 18.27 2.48 3.43
N ASN A 70 19.02 2.68 2.36
CA ASN A 70 19.28 1.64 1.37
C ASN A 70 19.95 0.42 2.01
N THR A 71 19.72 -0.74 1.42
CA THR A 71 20.38 -1.98 1.79
C THR A 71 21.12 -2.56 0.59
N GLN A 72 22.08 -3.43 0.87
CA GLN A 72 22.76 -4.25 -0.12
C GLN A 72 22.45 -5.73 0.13
N ALA A 73 22.42 -6.54 -0.93
CA ALA A 73 22.24 -7.97 -0.81
C ALA A 73 23.36 -8.58 0.07
N ALA A 74 22.97 -9.40 1.02
CA ALA A 74 23.85 -10.04 2.00
C ALA A 74 23.66 -11.57 2.02
N GLY A 75 23.14 -12.12 0.92
CA GLY A 75 22.86 -13.56 0.76
C GLY A 75 21.39 -13.90 0.99
N ALA A 76 21.14 -15.17 1.27
CA ALA A 76 19.80 -15.70 1.53
C ALA A 76 19.86 -16.78 2.61
N CYS A 77 18.71 -17.03 3.23
CA CYS A 77 18.54 -18.09 4.20
C CYS A 77 17.19 -18.79 4.02
N ARG A 78 16.98 -19.88 4.75
CA ARG A 78 15.70 -20.58 4.76
C ARG A 78 14.64 -19.75 5.49
N ALA A 79 13.40 -19.87 5.02
CA ALA A 79 12.24 -19.33 5.70
C ALA A 79 12.02 -20.00 7.07
N ASN A 80 11.64 -19.19 8.07
CA ASN A 80 11.18 -19.68 9.36
C ASN A 80 9.74 -20.24 9.26
N ILE A 81 9.23 -20.83 10.34
CA ILE A 81 7.90 -21.49 10.33
C ILE A 81 6.79 -20.52 9.94
N ALA A 82 6.80 -19.29 10.45
CA ALA A 82 5.79 -18.29 10.13
C ALA A 82 5.87 -17.83 8.66
N GLU A 83 7.08 -17.70 8.11
CA GLU A 83 7.30 -17.32 6.71
C GLU A 83 6.89 -18.46 5.77
N MET A 84 7.22 -19.71 6.11
CA MET A 84 6.85 -20.91 5.35
C MET A 84 5.33 -21.11 5.29
N ALA A 85 4.61 -20.78 6.37
CA ALA A 85 3.14 -20.82 6.39
C ALA A 85 2.50 -19.93 5.32
N TRP A 86 3.21 -18.89 4.86
CA TRP A 86 2.80 -18.01 3.75
C TRP A 86 3.50 -18.35 2.43
N GLY A 87 4.01 -19.58 2.30
CA GLY A 87 4.59 -20.09 1.07
C GLY A 87 5.97 -19.53 0.72
N ALA A 88 6.67 -18.89 1.66
CA ALA A 88 8.05 -18.48 1.42
C ALA A 88 8.99 -19.69 1.45
N GLY A 89 9.68 -19.96 0.34
CA GLY A 89 10.73 -20.99 0.28
C GLY A 89 12.11 -20.45 0.69
N ILE A 90 12.41 -19.21 0.27
CA ILE A 90 13.68 -18.53 0.53
C ILE A 90 13.43 -17.14 1.11
N VAL A 91 14.41 -16.66 1.88
CA VAL A 91 14.41 -15.31 2.45
C VAL A 91 15.71 -14.65 2.07
N GLU A 92 15.61 -13.54 1.34
CA GLU A 92 16.77 -12.72 1.04
C GLU A 92 17.17 -11.92 2.27
N LEU A 93 18.48 -11.79 2.49
CA LEU A 93 19.04 -10.98 3.55
C LEU A 93 19.63 -9.72 2.94
N HIS A 94 19.29 -8.59 3.54
CA HIS A 94 19.65 -7.26 3.05
C HIS A 94 20.30 -6.47 4.17
N ARG A 95 21.59 -6.17 4.03
CA ARG A 95 22.34 -5.42 5.05
C ARG A 95 22.24 -3.93 4.81
N CYS A 96 21.91 -3.17 5.85
CA CYS A 96 21.86 -1.72 5.79
C CYS A 96 23.23 -1.12 5.44
N VAL A 97 23.25 -0.21 4.47
CA VAL A 97 24.50 0.48 4.06
C VAL A 97 24.91 1.58 5.04
N ASN A 98 24.03 1.99 5.95
CA ASN A 98 24.35 2.97 6.98
C ASN A 98 25.31 2.34 8.02
N PRO A 99 26.54 2.85 8.17
CA PRO A 99 27.56 2.30 9.07
C PRO A 99 27.16 2.27 10.55
N THR A 100 26.28 3.18 10.98
CA THR A 100 25.80 3.22 12.38
C THR A 100 24.65 2.25 12.65
N CYS A 101 23.96 1.78 11.60
CA CYS A 101 22.82 0.88 11.74
C CYS A 101 23.23 -0.57 11.52
N GLN A 102 23.83 -0.89 10.37
CA GLN A 102 24.31 -2.24 9.99
C GLN A 102 23.31 -3.40 10.16
N HIS A 103 22.02 -3.08 10.34
CA HIS A 103 20.97 -4.06 10.55
C HIS A 103 20.73 -4.91 9.30
N THR A 104 20.40 -6.18 9.49
CA THR A 104 20.03 -7.10 8.41
C THR A 104 18.53 -7.26 8.37
N THR A 105 17.92 -6.73 7.31
CA THR A 105 16.50 -6.86 7.00
C THR A 105 16.24 -8.16 6.25
N ARG A 106 15.14 -8.83 6.62
CA ARG A 106 14.68 -10.06 5.97
C ARG A 106 13.66 -9.70 4.90
N PHE A 107 13.81 -10.28 3.72
CA PHE A 107 12.82 -10.15 2.65
C PHE A 107 12.35 -11.54 2.22
N PRO A 108 11.31 -12.09 2.88
CA PRO A 108 10.74 -13.37 2.50
C PRO A 108 10.06 -13.30 1.14
N ARG A 109 10.37 -14.27 0.28
CA ARG A 109 9.78 -14.39 -1.07
C ARG A 109 8.46 -15.15 -0.96
N TYR A 110 7.42 -14.48 -0.47
CA TYR A 110 6.10 -15.07 -0.25
C TYR A 110 5.44 -15.53 -1.55
N ASN A 111 4.78 -16.68 -1.52
CA ASN A 111 4.02 -17.23 -2.65
C ASN A 111 2.51 -17.35 -2.37
N HIS A 112 2.02 -16.77 -1.28
CA HIS A 112 0.60 -16.79 -0.91
C HIS A 112 -0.08 -15.46 -1.27
N PRO A 113 -1.10 -15.43 -2.17
CA PRO A 113 -1.73 -14.19 -2.65
C PRO A 113 -2.26 -13.29 -1.52
N SER A 114 -2.93 -13.86 -0.52
CA SER A 114 -3.43 -13.06 0.63
C SER A 114 -2.32 -12.35 1.40
N LYS A 115 -1.13 -12.96 1.52
CA LYS A 115 0.00 -12.30 2.17
C LYS A 115 0.57 -11.19 1.32
N LEU A 116 0.58 -11.38 0.00
CA LEU A 116 1.05 -10.36 -0.95
C LEU A 116 0.09 -9.16 -1.02
N MET A 117 -1.22 -9.37 -0.85
CA MET A 117 -2.19 -8.29 -0.69
C MET A 117 -2.02 -7.50 0.62
N GLU A 118 -1.48 -8.13 1.67
CA GLU A 118 -1.14 -7.49 2.95
C GLU A 118 0.17 -6.69 2.85
N THR A 119 1.25 -7.30 2.33
CA THR A 119 2.56 -6.65 2.22
C THR A 119 2.60 -5.61 1.11
N ARG A 120 1.77 -5.78 0.07
CA ARG A 120 1.59 -4.85 -1.06
C ARG A 120 2.89 -4.52 -1.78
N MET A 121 3.86 -5.42 -1.76
CA MET A 121 5.15 -5.18 -2.39
C MET A 121 5.84 -6.47 -2.81
N GLY A 122 6.69 -6.35 -3.82
CA GLY A 122 7.39 -7.49 -4.39
C GLY A 122 8.08 -7.15 -5.70
N ARG A 123 8.61 -8.17 -6.38
CA ARG A 123 9.15 -8.05 -7.74
C ARG A 123 8.15 -8.68 -8.72
N CYS A 124 8.58 -8.98 -9.95
CA CYS A 124 7.68 -9.50 -10.99
C CYS A 124 6.91 -10.76 -10.58
N GLY A 125 7.56 -11.72 -9.90
CA GLY A 125 6.91 -12.96 -9.47
C GLY A 125 5.82 -12.71 -8.43
N GLU A 126 6.12 -11.93 -7.40
CA GLU A 126 5.13 -11.56 -6.39
C GLU A 126 4.01 -10.70 -6.98
N PHE A 127 4.34 -9.77 -7.88
CA PHE A 127 3.36 -8.90 -8.54
C PHE A 127 2.35 -9.71 -9.37
N ALA A 128 2.80 -10.76 -10.06
CA ALA A 128 1.92 -11.59 -10.89
C ALA A 128 1.06 -12.55 -10.05
N ASN A 129 1.50 -12.91 -8.85
CA ASN A 129 0.81 -13.85 -7.96
C ASN A 129 -0.17 -13.16 -6.98
N ALA A 130 0.03 -11.87 -6.73
CA ALA A 130 -0.81 -11.05 -5.86
C ALA A 130 -2.14 -10.67 -6.51
#